data_AF-A0A856MER8-F1
#
_entry.id   AF-A0A856MER8-F1
#
_cell.length_a   1.000
_cell.length_b   1.000
_cell.length_c   1.000
_cell.angle_alpha   90.00
_cell.angle_beta   90.00
_cell.angle_gamma   90.00
#
_symmetry.space_group_name_H-M   'P 1'
#
loop_
_entity.id
_entity.type
_entity.pdbx_description
1 polymer ?
#
loop_
_entity_poly.entity_id
_entity_poly.type
_entity_poly.pdbx_seq_one_letter_code
_entity_poly.pdbx_strand_id
1 'polypeptide(L)'
;MATTKPSSTSDLVRELRQHFNLSQERFAAQLGVSFKTVNRWENGHSTPSPMALKLIKDQLLQMGVSGKALLNQYFPEMELGDDL
;
A
#
# COMPACT_ATOMS: atom_id res chain seq x y z
N MET A 1 10.93 20.31 1.34
CA MET A 1 11.01 18.84 1.11
C MET A 1 10.18 18.54 -0.12
N ALA A 2 10.77 17.92 -1.14
CA ALA A 2 10.17 17.78 -2.47
C ALA A 2 8.90 16.91 -2.41
N THR A 3 7.76 17.49 -2.72
CA THR A 3 6.49 16.79 -2.93
C THR A 3 6.50 16.19 -4.34
N THR A 4 7.18 15.06 -4.51
CA THR A 4 7.10 14.28 -5.75
C THR A 4 5.76 13.55 -5.77
N LYS A 5 4.95 13.87 -6.79
CA LYS A 5 3.70 13.20 -7.15
C LYS A 5 3.89 11.68 -7.03
N PRO A 6 3.10 10.97 -6.21
CA PRO A 6 3.34 9.56 -6.04
C PRO A 6 2.95 8.82 -7.32
N SER A 7 3.89 8.04 -7.83
CA SER A 7 3.80 7.40 -9.15
C SER A 7 4.15 5.92 -9.11
N SER A 8 4.31 5.37 -7.90
CA SER A 8 4.83 4.01 -7.71
C SER A 8 4.14 3.29 -6.55
N THR A 9 4.04 1.96 -6.66
CA THR A 9 3.55 1.09 -5.57
C THR A 9 4.39 1.25 -4.29
N SER A 10 5.66 1.63 -4.41
CA SER A 10 6.54 1.93 -3.26
C SER A 10 6.07 3.11 -2.43
N ASP A 11 5.57 4.17 -3.09
CA ASP A 11 5.06 5.35 -2.39
C ASP A 11 3.76 5.02 -1.65
N LEU A 12 2.86 4.23 -2.29
CA LEU A 12 1.63 3.75 -1.66
C LEU A 12 1.92 2.98 -0.37
N VAL A 13 2.84 2.01 -0.42
CA VAL A 13 3.18 1.18 0.75
C VAL A 13 3.68 2.04 1.90
N ARG A 14 4.53 3.03 1.60
CA ARG A 14 5.05 3.95 2.61
C ARG A 14 3.96 4.85 3.17
N GLU A 15 3.11 5.42 2.32
CA GLU A 15 2.04 6.34 2.71
C GLU A 15 0.98 5.64 3.57
N LEU A 16 0.57 4.43 3.17
CA LEU A 16 -0.35 3.60 3.94
C LEU A 16 0.20 3.29 5.33
N ARG A 17 1.47 2.86 5.41
CA ARG A 17 2.13 2.59 6.68
C ARG A 17 2.19 3.83 7.58
N GLN A 18 2.54 4.98 7.00
CA GLN A 18 2.62 6.25 7.72
C GLN A 18 1.25 6.71 8.22
N HIS A 19 0.19 6.45 7.46
CA HIS A 19 -1.18 6.76 7.86
C HIS A 19 -1.59 6.02 9.14
N PHE A 20 -1.21 4.74 9.27
CA PHE A 20 -1.43 3.96 10.49
C PHE A 20 -0.38 4.22 11.59
N ASN A 21 0.57 5.12 11.35
CA ASN A 21 1.68 5.42 12.26
C ASN A 21 2.48 4.17 12.69
N LEU A 22 2.69 3.23 11.75
CA LEU A 22 3.38 1.96 12.00
C LEU A 22 4.86 2.01 11.59
N SER A 23 5.69 1.27 12.31
CA SER A 23 7.03 0.93 11.82
C SER A 23 6.94 -0.06 10.65
N GLN A 24 7.99 -0.15 9.83
CA GLN A 24 8.05 -1.15 8.74
C GLN A 24 7.88 -2.58 9.28
N GLU A 25 8.39 -2.86 10.48
CA GLU A 25 8.26 -4.18 11.13
C GLU A 25 6.82 -4.49 11.54
N ARG A 26 6.11 -3.52 12.14
CA ARG A 26 4.71 -3.69 12.53
C ARG A 26 3.80 -3.83 11.32
N PHE A 27 4.06 -3.04 10.28
CA PHE A 27 3.35 -3.13 9.01
C PHE A 27 3.60 -4.48 8.31
N ALA A 28 4.85 -4.93 8.28
CA ALA A 28 5.21 -6.24 7.74
C ALA A 28 4.51 -7.39 8.49
N ALA A 29 4.44 -7.32 9.82
CA ALA A 29 3.74 -8.29 10.64
C ALA A 29 2.23 -8.35 10.33
N GLN A 30 1.58 -7.20 10.11
CA GLN A 30 0.16 -7.17 9.70
C GLN A 30 -0.07 -7.80 8.33
N LEU A 31 0.87 -7.65 7.40
CA LEU A 31 0.80 -8.22 6.05
C LEU A 31 1.32 -9.67 5.98
N GLY A 32 1.80 -10.24 7.08
CA GLY A 32 2.37 -11.60 7.11
C GLY A 32 3.67 -11.75 6.33
N VAL A 33 4.43 -10.66 6.15
CA VAL A 33 5.71 -10.66 5.43
C VAL A 33 6.87 -10.23 6.33
N SER A 34 8.10 -10.38 5.85
CA SER A 34 9.28 -9.93 6.61
C SER A 34 9.47 -8.41 6.51
N PHE A 35 10.11 -7.80 7.51
CA PHE A 35 10.59 -6.41 7.44
C PHE A 35 11.39 -6.14 6.17
N LYS A 36 12.29 -7.05 5.78
CA LYS A 36 13.12 -6.91 4.57
C LYS A 36 12.25 -6.79 3.31
N THR A 37 11.11 -7.48 3.27
CA THR A 37 10.15 -7.43 2.17
C THR A 37 9.55 -6.03 2.04
N VAL A 38 9.01 -5.49 3.14
CA VAL A 38 8.47 -4.11 3.17
C VAL A 38 9.54 -3.09 2.84
N ASN A 39 10.76 -3.23 3.37
CA ASN A 39 11.87 -2.34 3.06
C ASN A 39 12.23 -2.36 1.57
N ARG A 40 12.22 -3.53 0.92
CA ARG A 40 12.45 -3.61 -0.53
C ARG A 40 11.31 -2.97 -1.32
N TRP A 41 10.05 -3.14 -0.89
CA TRP A 41 8.90 -2.47 -1.51
C TRP A 41 9.00 -0.96 -1.41
N GLU A 42 9.21 -0.39 -0.22
CA GLU A 42 9.27 1.07 -0.04
C GLU A 42 10.44 1.72 -0.80
N ASN A 43 11.53 0.97 -1.05
CA ASN A 43 12.67 1.46 -1.81
C ASN A 43 12.61 1.09 -3.30
N GLY A 44 11.50 0.53 -3.80
CA GLY A 44 11.32 0.22 -5.22
C GLY A 44 12.17 -0.96 -5.75
N HIS A 45 12.83 -1.72 -4.87
CA HIS A 45 13.65 -2.87 -5.24
C HIS A 45 12.83 -4.11 -5.65
N SER A 46 11.54 -4.12 -5.31
CA SER A 46 10.58 -5.17 -5.70
C SER A 46 9.17 -4.65 -5.54
N THR A 47 8.19 -5.29 -6.18
CA THR A 47 6.77 -4.98 -6.02
C THR A 47 6.08 -6.01 -5.11
N PRO A 48 4.99 -5.62 -4.41
CA PRO A 48 4.17 -6.59 -3.68
C PRO A 48 3.54 -7.62 -4.62
N SER A 49 3.43 -8.86 -4.17
CA SER A 49 2.72 -9.90 -4.91
C SER A 49 1.22 -9.60 -5.00
N PRO A 50 0.46 -10.23 -5.91
CA PRO A 50 -1.00 -10.03 -5.99
C PRO A 50 -1.72 -10.25 -4.65
N MET A 51 -1.30 -11.25 -3.87
CA MET A 51 -1.84 -11.54 -2.55
C MET A 51 -1.54 -10.40 -1.55
N ALA A 52 -0.32 -9.88 -1.54
CA ALA A 52 0.05 -8.76 -0.69
C ALA A 52 -0.68 -7.47 -1.11
N LEU A 53 -0.85 -7.25 -2.42
CA LEU A 53 -1.65 -6.14 -2.94
C LEU A 53 -3.11 -6.23 -2.49
N LYS A 54 -3.71 -7.44 -2.45
CA LYS A 54 -5.05 -7.64 -1.91
C LYS A 54 -5.14 -7.20 -0.45
N LEU A 55 -4.21 -7.63 0.40
CA LEU A 55 -4.17 -7.22 1.81
C LEU A 55 -3.98 -5.70 1.98
N ILE A 56 -3.13 -5.09 1.16
CA ILE A 56 -2.92 -3.63 1.13
C ILE A 56 -4.22 -2.91 0.76
N LYS A 57 -4.98 -3.42 -0.23
CA LYS A 57 -6.29 -2.87 -0.60
C LYS A 57 -7.30 -3.02 0.53
N ASP A 58 -7.35 -4.17 1.20
CA ASP A 58 -8.26 -4.40 2.32
C ASP A 58 -7.99 -3.39 3.45
N GLN A 59 -6.72 -3.11 3.76
CA GLN A 59 -6.36 -2.06 4.73
C GLN A 59 -6.78 -0.66 4.27
N LEU A 60 -6.63 -0.33 2.99
CA LEU A 60 -7.09 0.94 2.43
C LEU A 60 -8.62 1.07 2.54
N LEU A 61 -9.38 0.01 2.25
CA LEU A 61 -10.84 0.04 2.37
C LEU A 61 -11.29 0.29 3.82
N GLN A 62 -10.55 -0.21 4.82
CA GLN A 62 -10.82 0.04 6.24
C GLN A 62 -10.63 1.52 6.65
N MET A 63 -9.86 2.30 5.89
CA MET A 63 -9.64 3.73 6.16
C MET A 63 -10.79 4.64 5.68
N GLY A 64 -11.81 4.10 5.00
CA GLY A 64 -12.94 4.87 4.50
C GLY A 64 -12.55 5.85 3.38
N VAL A 65 -12.96 7.11 3.48
CA VAL A 65 -12.78 8.11 2.40
C VAL A 65 -11.30 8.34 2.07
N SER A 66 -10.44 8.43 3.08
CA SER A 66 -9.00 8.63 2.90
C SER A 66 -8.35 7.46 2.15
N GLY A 67 -8.76 6.23 2.45
CA GLY A 67 -8.25 5.06 1.76
C GLY A 67 -8.76 4.90 0.34
N LYS A 68 -10.02 5.29 0.07
CA LYS A 68 -10.55 5.37 -1.30
C LYS A 68 -9.80 6.38 -2.16
N ALA A 69 -9.42 7.53 -1.60
CA ALA A 69 -8.62 8.52 -2.31
C ALA A 69 -7.24 7.96 -2.71
N LEU A 70 -6.57 7.26 -1.79
CA LEU A 70 -5.32 6.57 -2.06
C LEU A 70 -5.51 5.45 -3.11
N LEU A 71 -6.55 4.62 -2.99
CA LEU A 71 -6.84 3.59 -3.99
C LEU A 71 -6.97 4.17 -5.39
N ASN A 72 -7.75 5.24 -5.57
CA ASN A 72 -7.94 5.88 -6.87
C ASN A 72 -6.66 6.53 -7.41
N GLN A 73 -5.81 7.03 -6.52
CA GLN A 73 -4.54 7.66 -6.90
C GLN A 73 -3.51 6.66 -7.42
N TYR A 74 -3.49 5.44 -6.88
CA TYR A 74 -2.47 4.43 -7.19
C TYR A 74 -2.97 3.25 -8.03
N PHE A 75 -4.28 3.00 -8.05
CA PHE A 75 -4.93 1.96 -8.85
C PHE A 75 -6.16 2.54 -9.61
N PRO A 76 -5.96 3.51 -10.52
CA PRO A 76 -7.07 4.19 -11.20
C PRO A 76 -7.89 3.28 -12.14
N GLU A 77 -7.37 2.11 -12.52
CA GLU A 77 -8.03 1.16 -13.43
C GLU A 77 -8.95 0.14 -12.73
N MET A 78 -9.11 0.23 -11.41
CA MET A 78 -9.97 -0.67 -10.64
C MET A 78 -11.28 0.04 -10.24
N GLU A 79 -12.06 0.47 -11.23
CA GLU A 79 -13.49 0.61 -10.98
C GLU A 79 -14.09 -0.78 -10.82
N LEU A 80 -14.83 -0.96 -9.73
CA LEU A 80 -15.64 -2.13 -9.34
C LEU A 80 -16.11 -2.99 -10.53
N GLY A 81 -15.42 -4.09 -10.77
CA GLY A 81 -15.84 -5.15 -11.66
C GLY A 81 -15.13 -6.45 -11.27
N ASP A 82 -15.93 -7.41 -10.82
CA ASP A 82 -15.62 -8.84 -10.60
C ASP A 82 -14.67 -9.12 -9.40
N ASP A 83 -15.03 -9.75 -8.29
CA ASP A 83 -16.00 -10.82 -8.04
C ASP A 83 -16.35 -10.90 -6.53
N LEU A 84 -17.55 -11.46 -6.27
CA LEU A 84 -17.99 -12.10 -5.03
C LEU A 84 -17.12 -13.31 -4.66
#